data_AF-X0D0L4-F1
#
_entry.id   AF-X0D0L4-F1
#
_cell.length_a   1.000
_cell.length_b   1.000
_cell.length_c   1.000
_cell.angle_alpha   90.00
_cell.angle_beta   90.00
_cell.angle_gamma   90.00
#
_symmetry.space_group_name_H-M   'P 1'
#
loop_
_entity.id
_entity.type
_entity.pdbx_description
1 polymer ?
#
loop_
_entity_poly.entity_id
_entity_poly.type
_entity_poly.pdbx_seq_one_letter_code
_entity_poly.pdbx_strand_id
1 'polypeptide(L)'
;MLNIEEIRALGNVHPEFEPIIRAHNPMLNGWDMNTDLESFREMMAQVKQYRPKPDAATLSYQTKDFKIPLRDGFEVDARSYMPDGDVPADGLPGLVVFHGGGFITGDLDTEAGLCAEFTKLGGIAVNIDYRHAPEHVFPQAINDAFDATIWVSQNVDKLGINPSKGFIIGGTSSGADISLTISHLYREAETLHPLTGVYAPITSGVNDQTVPEKYKEYFISYEQNAKVPVFNAESMKFVHCMPAILPCLGCTDKFHSEI
;
A
#
# COMPACT_ATOMS: atom_id res chain seq x y z
N MET A 1 2.51 -24.73 -8.23
CA MET A 1 1.87 -24.16 -7.04
C MET A 1 2.39 -24.96 -5.86
N LEU A 2 2.71 -24.31 -4.75
CA LEU A 2 3.18 -25.02 -3.55
C LEU A 2 2.08 -25.97 -3.06
N ASN A 3 2.46 -27.13 -2.52
CA ASN A 3 1.54 -28.03 -1.84
C ASN A 3 1.22 -27.52 -0.41
N ILE A 4 0.26 -28.15 0.28
CA ILE A 4 -0.20 -27.68 1.59
C ILE A 4 0.89 -27.70 2.67
N GLU A 5 1.80 -28.67 2.63
CA GLU A 5 2.92 -28.76 3.58
C GLU A 5 3.96 -27.66 3.30
N GLU A 6 4.23 -27.37 2.03
CA GLU A 6 5.10 -26.26 1.63
C GLU A 6 4.51 -24.90 2.05
N ILE A 7 3.18 -24.72 1.95
CA ILE A 7 2.49 -23.51 2.44
C ILE A 7 2.58 -23.42 3.97
N ARG A 8 2.39 -24.52 4.69
CA ARG A 8 2.56 -24.56 6.15
C ARG A 8 3.99 -24.18 6.55
N ALA A 9 4.99 -24.63 5.81
CA ALA A 9 6.38 -24.31 6.10
C ALA A 9 6.68 -22.80 6.01
N LEU A 10 5.90 -22.01 5.26
CA LEU A 10 6.07 -20.55 5.17
C LEU A 10 5.72 -19.82 6.47
N GLY A 11 4.97 -20.44 7.39
CA GLY A 11 4.70 -19.87 8.72
C GLY A 11 5.80 -20.15 9.74
N ASN A 12 6.84 -20.92 9.39
CA ASN A 12 7.97 -21.14 10.28
C ASN A 12 8.78 -19.84 10.38
N VAL A 13 8.97 -19.35 11.60
CA VAL A 13 9.77 -18.16 11.87
C VAL A 13 11.20 -18.40 11.40
N HIS A 14 11.71 -17.53 10.51
CA HIS A 14 13.11 -17.60 10.10
C HIS A 14 14.02 -17.33 11.31
N PRO A 15 15.15 -18.05 11.47
CA PRO A 15 16.03 -17.90 12.65
C PRO A 15 16.49 -16.47 12.94
N GLU A 16 16.64 -15.64 11.91
CA GLU A 16 17.00 -14.22 12.06
C GLU A 16 15.93 -13.38 12.77
N PHE A 17 14.66 -13.79 12.73
CA PHE A 17 13.56 -13.09 13.41
C PHE A 17 13.33 -13.59 14.84
N GLU A 18 13.84 -14.77 15.22
CA GLU A 18 13.64 -15.28 16.58
C GLU A 18 14.13 -14.33 17.68
N PRO A 19 15.33 -13.71 17.59
CA PRO A 19 15.79 -12.77 18.61
C PRO A 19 14.88 -11.55 18.73
N ILE A 20 14.35 -11.07 17.60
CA ILE A 20 13.47 -9.89 17.53
C ILE A 20 12.14 -10.20 18.24
N ILE A 21 11.55 -11.36 17.98
CA ILE A 21 10.31 -11.79 18.64
C ILE A 21 10.53 -11.98 20.16
N ARG A 22 11.64 -12.59 20.55
CA ARG A 22 11.99 -12.81 21.97
C ARG A 22 12.34 -11.52 22.72
N ALA A 23 12.67 -10.45 22.02
CA ALA A 23 12.97 -9.15 22.63
C ALA A 23 11.74 -8.46 23.23
N HIS A 24 10.52 -9.00 23.04
CA HIS A 24 9.25 -8.43 23.53
C HIS A 24 9.10 -6.95 23.15
N ASN A 25 9.48 -6.60 21.93
CA ASN A 25 9.32 -5.24 21.42
C ASN A 25 7.81 -4.88 21.44
N PRO A 26 7.40 -3.78 22.10
CA PRO A 26 6.00 -3.36 22.15
C PRO A 26 5.35 -3.18 20.77
N MET A 27 6.14 -2.89 19.73
CA MET A 27 5.66 -2.81 18.34
C MET A 27 5.17 -4.16 17.77
N LEU A 28 5.53 -5.27 18.43
CA LEU A 28 5.11 -6.62 18.04
C LEU A 28 3.88 -7.11 18.82
N ASN A 29 3.36 -6.29 19.74
CA ASN A 29 2.14 -6.62 20.46
C ASN A 29 0.96 -6.70 19.49
N GLY A 30 0.10 -7.70 19.69
CA GLY A 30 -1.15 -7.79 18.97
C GLY A 30 -2.14 -6.70 19.39
N TRP A 31 -3.11 -6.44 18.51
CA TRP A 31 -4.24 -5.57 18.77
C TRP A 31 -5.45 -6.38 19.24
N ASP A 32 -6.37 -5.70 19.91
CA ASP A 32 -7.63 -6.24 20.42
C ASP A 32 -8.75 -5.19 20.31
N MET A 33 -9.96 -5.53 20.75
CA MET A 33 -11.11 -4.61 20.67
C MET A 33 -11.00 -3.38 21.60
N ASN A 34 -10.01 -3.35 22.51
CA ASN A 34 -9.75 -2.22 23.40
C ASN A 34 -8.60 -1.33 22.87
N THR A 35 -8.03 -1.66 21.71
CA THR A 35 -6.93 -0.91 21.13
C THR A 35 -7.40 0.49 20.73
N ASP A 36 -6.75 1.50 21.29
CA ASP A 36 -7.00 2.91 20.97
C ASP A 36 -6.25 3.31 19.69
N LEU A 37 -7.03 3.61 18.64
CA LEU A 37 -6.52 4.02 17.34
C LEU A 37 -5.78 5.36 17.40
N GLU A 38 -6.21 6.29 18.26
CA GLU A 38 -5.55 7.59 18.39
C GLU A 38 -4.16 7.40 19.00
N SER A 39 -4.07 6.72 20.15
CA SER A 39 -2.79 6.35 20.76
C SER A 39 -1.88 5.56 19.81
N PHE A 40 -2.44 4.67 19.00
CA PHE A 40 -1.67 3.93 18.00
C PHE A 40 -1.10 4.85 16.91
N ARG A 41 -1.90 5.77 16.36
CA ARG A 41 -1.44 6.76 15.37
C ARG A 41 -0.37 7.68 15.95
N GLU A 42 -0.53 8.13 17.19
CA GLU A 42 0.47 8.93 17.91
C GLU A 42 1.78 8.17 18.09
N MET A 43 1.72 6.92 18.54
CA MET A 43 2.90 6.06 18.66
C MET A 43 3.59 5.90 17.30
N MET A 44 2.83 5.62 16.23
CA MET A 44 3.37 5.49 14.87
C MET A 44 4.02 6.78 14.36
N ALA A 45 3.46 7.94 14.71
CA ALA A 45 4.05 9.24 14.41
C ALA A 45 5.36 9.47 15.18
N GLN A 46 5.45 9.06 16.45
CA GLN A 46 6.67 9.20 17.26
C GLN A 46 7.82 8.32 16.75
N VAL A 47 7.51 7.11 16.29
CA VAL A 47 8.53 6.19 15.75
C VAL A 47 8.90 6.48 14.30
N LYS A 48 8.19 7.39 13.62
CA LYS A 48 8.47 7.79 12.24
C LYS A 48 9.93 8.17 12.02
N GLN A 49 10.55 8.87 12.97
CA GLN A 49 11.96 9.29 12.88
C GLN A 49 12.96 8.12 12.83
N TYR A 50 12.56 6.95 13.34
CA TYR A 50 13.37 5.74 13.36
C TYR A 50 13.11 4.83 12.16
N ARG A 51 12.17 5.19 11.27
CA ARG A 51 11.96 4.43 10.04
C ARG A 51 13.25 4.42 9.23
N PRO A 52 13.71 3.24 8.77
CA PRO A 52 14.85 3.16 7.87
C PRO A 52 14.58 4.04 6.65
N LYS A 53 15.44 5.01 6.43
CA LYS A 53 15.44 5.81 5.20
C LYS A 53 16.31 5.10 4.16
N PRO A 54 16.03 5.27 2.86
CA PRO A 54 16.96 4.85 1.83
C PRO A 54 18.35 5.41 2.13
N ASP A 55 19.37 4.55 2.16
CA ASP A 55 20.72 4.97 2.45
C ASP A 55 21.25 5.80 1.28
N ALA A 56 21.39 7.11 1.50
CA ALA A 56 21.88 8.05 0.51
C ALA A 56 23.32 7.74 0.04
N ALA A 57 24.09 6.94 0.81
CA ALA A 57 25.42 6.49 0.38
C ALA A 57 25.37 5.38 -0.69
N THR A 58 24.25 4.65 -0.79
CA THR A 58 24.07 3.54 -1.75
C THR A 58 22.97 3.78 -2.78
N LEU A 59 22.13 4.81 -2.57
CA LEU A 59 21.03 5.22 -3.43
C LEU A 59 21.08 6.74 -3.66
N SER A 60 21.48 7.14 -4.87
CA SER A 60 21.52 8.52 -5.32
C SER A 60 20.20 8.87 -6.04
N TYR A 61 19.40 9.77 -5.45
CA TYR A 61 18.11 10.20 -6.00
C TYR A 61 17.75 11.62 -5.55
N GLN A 62 16.88 12.26 -6.33
CA GLN A 62 16.29 13.55 -6.02
C GLN A 62 14.83 13.38 -5.66
N THR A 63 14.33 14.26 -4.78
CA THR A 63 12.91 14.32 -4.44
C THR A 63 12.34 15.70 -4.75
N LYS A 64 11.06 15.72 -5.13
CA LYS A 64 10.31 16.96 -5.28
C LYS A 64 8.90 16.77 -4.76
N ASP A 65 8.53 17.58 -3.79
CA ASP A 65 7.19 17.61 -3.22
C ASP A 65 6.31 18.54 -4.04
N PHE A 66 5.06 18.14 -4.24
CA PHE A 66 4.05 18.91 -4.95
C PHE A 66 2.66 18.47 -4.50
N LYS A 67 1.65 19.26 -4.91
CA LYS A 67 0.25 18.97 -4.63
C LYS A 67 -0.49 18.54 -5.89
N ILE A 68 -1.40 17.61 -5.73
CA ILE A 68 -2.30 17.13 -6.79
C ILE A 68 -3.74 17.50 -6.43
N PRO A 69 -4.45 18.28 -7.25
CA PRO A 69 -5.85 18.57 -7.03
C PRO A 69 -6.72 17.32 -7.28
N LEU A 70 -7.65 17.06 -6.36
CA LEU A 70 -8.61 15.96 -6.43
C LEU A 70 -10.02 16.46 -6.78
N ARG A 71 -10.95 15.54 -7.06
CA ARG A 71 -12.33 15.85 -7.49
C ARG A 71 -13.14 16.72 -6.53
N ASP A 72 -12.83 16.68 -5.24
CA ASP A 72 -13.55 17.40 -4.18
C ASP A 72 -12.88 18.74 -3.81
N GLY A 73 -11.86 19.16 -4.57
CA GLY A 73 -11.09 20.36 -4.31
C GLY A 73 -10.03 20.21 -3.23
N PHE A 74 -9.86 19.02 -2.65
CA PHE A 74 -8.70 18.73 -1.80
C PHE A 74 -7.43 18.67 -2.65
N GLU A 75 -6.31 19.10 -2.09
CA GLU A 75 -5.00 19.00 -2.71
C GLU A 75 -4.13 18.00 -1.94
N VAL A 76 -4.01 16.79 -2.49
CA VAL A 76 -3.23 15.72 -1.87
C VAL A 76 -1.73 15.99 -2.02
N ASP A 77 -0.98 15.74 -0.96
CA ASP A 77 0.47 15.82 -1.00
C ASP A 77 1.05 14.63 -1.78
N ALA A 78 2.03 14.92 -2.62
CA ALA A 78 2.74 13.94 -3.42
C ALA A 78 4.24 14.25 -3.44
N ARG A 79 5.05 13.20 -3.59
CA ARG A 79 6.50 13.32 -3.73
C ARG A 79 6.97 12.51 -4.93
N SER A 80 7.63 13.16 -5.89
CA SER A 80 8.35 12.45 -6.93
C SER A 80 9.75 12.06 -6.45
N TYR A 81 10.19 10.86 -6.81
CA TYR A 81 11.55 10.36 -6.67
C TYR A 81 12.11 10.16 -8.07
N MET A 82 13.25 10.77 -8.36
CA MET A 82 13.90 10.75 -9.67
C MET A 82 15.35 10.32 -9.52
N PRO A 83 15.95 9.65 -10.52
CA PRO A 83 17.38 9.35 -10.49
C PRO A 83 18.20 10.65 -10.49
N ASP A 84 19.41 10.58 -9.96
CA ASP A 84 20.35 11.69 -10.08
C ASP A 84 20.84 11.88 -11.52
N GLY A 85 20.87 13.14 -11.97
CA GLY A 85 21.25 13.52 -13.33
C GLY A 85 20.07 13.93 -14.19
N ASP A 86 20.32 14.16 -15.48
CA ASP A 86 19.29 14.59 -16.41
C ASP A 86 18.37 13.41 -16.77
N VAL A 87 17.07 13.61 -16.61
CA VAL A 87 16.06 12.72 -17.18
C VAL A 87 16.19 12.76 -18.71
N PRO A 88 16.32 11.62 -19.41
CA PRO A 88 16.38 11.59 -20.86
C PRO A 88 15.22 12.36 -21.50
N ALA A 89 15.47 12.99 -22.65
CA ALA A 89 14.44 13.77 -23.35
C ALA A 89 13.19 12.92 -23.72
N ASP A 90 13.36 11.60 -23.86
CA ASP A 90 12.30 10.64 -24.11
C ASP A 90 11.75 9.99 -22.82
N GLY A 91 12.03 10.55 -21.64
CA GLY A 91 11.48 10.16 -20.34
C GLY A 91 11.90 8.79 -19.80
N LEU A 92 11.40 8.44 -18.61
CA LEU A 92 11.67 7.19 -17.88
C LEU A 92 10.38 6.45 -17.51
N PRO A 93 10.40 5.12 -17.25
CA PRO A 93 9.22 4.43 -16.74
C PRO A 93 8.72 5.05 -15.42
N GLY A 94 7.41 5.11 -15.25
CA GLY A 94 6.75 5.70 -14.08
C GLY A 94 6.17 4.66 -13.14
N LEU A 95 6.24 4.91 -11.83
CA LEU A 95 5.58 4.14 -10.78
C LEU A 95 4.74 5.07 -9.90
N VAL A 96 3.42 4.89 -9.85
CA VAL A 96 2.58 5.56 -8.83
C VAL A 96 2.55 4.70 -7.58
N VAL A 97 2.93 5.28 -6.44
CA VAL A 97 3.08 4.56 -5.17
C VAL A 97 2.03 4.99 -4.16
N PHE A 98 1.38 4.02 -3.53
CA PHE A 98 0.50 4.20 -2.39
C PHE A 98 1.08 3.50 -1.17
N HIS A 99 1.12 4.20 -0.04
CA HIS A 99 1.71 3.63 1.16
C HIS A 99 0.83 2.60 1.87
N GLY A 100 1.46 1.64 2.53
CA GLY A 100 0.81 0.78 3.52
C GLY A 100 0.43 1.53 4.81
N GLY A 101 -0.27 0.84 5.72
CA GLY A 101 -0.68 1.39 7.02
C GLY A 101 -2.14 1.16 7.39
N GLY A 102 -2.79 0.18 6.74
CA GLY A 102 -4.15 -0.26 7.10
C GLY A 102 -5.21 0.83 6.88
N PHE A 103 -4.96 1.77 5.97
CA PHE A 103 -5.80 2.94 5.69
C PHE A 103 -5.93 3.95 6.85
N ILE A 104 -5.21 3.75 7.96
CA ILE A 104 -5.28 4.59 9.17
C ILE A 104 -3.97 5.29 9.52
N THR A 105 -2.87 4.85 8.91
CA THR A 105 -1.51 5.34 9.13
C THR A 105 -0.72 5.32 7.84
N GLY A 106 0.49 5.87 7.91
CA GLY A 106 1.44 5.96 6.80
C GLY A 106 1.51 7.38 6.25
N ASP A 107 2.48 7.62 5.38
CA ASP A 107 2.73 8.92 4.76
C ASP A 107 3.76 8.75 3.62
N LEU A 108 4.20 9.89 3.07
CA LEU A 108 5.23 9.96 2.02
C LEU A 108 6.60 9.37 2.41
N ASP A 109 6.86 9.09 3.68
CA ASP A 109 8.10 8.46 4.14
C ASP A 109 7.96 6.93 4.32
N THR A 110 6.74 6.39 4.35
CA THR A 110 6.49 4.94 4.54
C THR A 110 7.08 4.09 3.42
N GLU A 111 6.88 4.47 2.16
CA GLU A 111 7.38 3.73 0.98
C GLU A 111 8.59 4.41 0.33
N ALA A 112 9.31 5.26 1.07
CA ALA A 112 10.48 5.95 0.54
C ALA A 112 11.55 4.97 0.03
N GLY A 113 11.70 3.82 0.69
CA GLY A 113 12.56 2.71 0.27
C GLY A 113 12.20 2.18 -1.12
N LEU A 114 10.93 1.83 -1.33
CA LEU A 114 10.41 1.37 -2.61
C LEU A 114 10.63 2.41 -3.71
N CYS A 115 10.32 3.68 -3.42
CA CYS A 115 10.46 4.76 -4.39
C CYS A 115 11.92 4.96 -4.80
N ALA A 116 12.86 4.97 -3.84
CA ALA A 116 14.28 5.13 -4.10
C ALA A 116 14.90 3.93 -4.82
N GLU A 117 14.50 2.70 -4.50
CA GLU A 117 14.96 1.52 -5.26
C GLU A 117 14.45 1.54 -6.70
N PHE A 118 13.24 2.05 -6.95
CA PHE A 118 12.75 2.20 -8.32
C PHE A 118 13.57 3.20 -9.15
N THR A 119 14.09 4.28 -8.54
CA THR A 119 14.97 5.21 -9.26
C THR A 119 16.29 4.57 -9.67
N LYS A 120 16.84 3.68 -8.84
CA LYS A 120 18.04 2.88 -9.16
C LYS A 120 17.81 1.94 -10.35
N LEU A 121 16.58 1.51 -10.58
CA LEU A 121 16.18 0.73 -11.76
C LEU A 121 15.93 1.61 -13.00
N GLY A 122 16.17 2.92 -12.91
CA GLY A 122 16.01 3.87 -14.00
C GLY A 122 14.58 4.37 -14.16
N GLY A 123 13.76 4.36 -13.11
CA GLY A 123 12.39 4.84 -13.13
C GLY A 123 12.16 6.12 -12.32
N ILE A 124 10.95 6.68 -12.44
CA ILE A 124 10.46 7.78 -11.62
C ILE A 124 9.28 7.29 -10.80
N ALA A 125 9.37 7.42 -9.47
CA ALA A 125 8.25 7.08 -8.59
C ALA A 125 7.50 8.34 -8.17
N VAL A 126 6.18 8.28 -8.07
CA VAL A 126 5.31 9.34 -7.56
C VAL A 126 4.53 8.77 -6.37
N ASN A 127 4.97 9.11 -5.16
CA ASN A 127 4.36 8.67 -3.92
C ASN A 127 3.20 9.60 -3.52
N ILE A 128 2.05 9.03 -3.16
CA ILE A 128 0.79 9.76 -2.89
C ILE A 128 0.37 9.61 -1.43
N ASP A 129 0.10 10.74 -0.76
CA ASP A 129 -0.32 10.82 0.64
C ASP A 129 -1.86 10.82 0.78
N TYR A 130 -2.50 9.71 0.40
CA TYR A 130 -3.97 9.60 0.40
C TYR A 130 -4.57 9.79 1.80
N ARG A 131 -5.81 10.27 1.89
CA ARG A 131 -6.46 10.53 3.18
C ARG A 131 -6.79 9.24 3.95
N HIS A 132 -6.65 9.30 5.28
CA HIS A 132 -6.84 8.15 6.17
C HIS A 132 -8.18 8.16 6.89
N ALA A 133 -8.63 6.96 7.23
CA ALA A 133 -9.65 6.76 8.24
C ALA A 133 -9.05 6.98 9.65
N PRO A 134 -9.90 7.27 10.67
CA PRO A 134 -11.36 7.31 10.65
C PRO A 134 -11.98 8.59 10.06
N GLU A 135 -11.21 9.65 9.85
CA GLU A 135 -11.71 10.93 9.34
C GLU A 135 -12.25 10.81 7.90
N HIS A 136 -11.59 9.97 7.11
CA HIS A 136 -11.90 9.73 5.72
C HIS A 136 -12.10 8.22 5.47
N VAL A 137 -13.30 7.74 5.75
CA VAL A 137 -13.68 6.34 5.56
C VAL A 137 -13.79 5.96 4.08
N PHE A 138 -13.89 4.66 3.79
CA PHE A 138 -14.16 4.17 2.44
C PHE A 138 -15.40 4.88 1.82
N PRO A 139 -15.34 5.31 0.55
CA PRO A 139 -14.31 5.03 -0.46
C PRO A 139 -13.21 6.11 -0.60
N GLN A 140 -12.98 6.97 0.40
CA GLN A 140 -12.18 8.19 0.19
C GLN A 140 -10.73 7.91 -0.26
N ALA A 141 -10.01 7.01 0.39
CA ALA A 141 -8.64 6.65 -0.01
C ALA A 141 -8.56 6.14 -1.46
N ILE A 142 -9.59 5.41 -1.92
CA ILE A 142 -9.67 4.91 -3.31
C ILE A 142 -9.94 6.05 -4.29
N ASN A 143 -10.83 6.99 -3.93
CA ASN A 143 -11.08 8.17 -4.75
C ASN A 143 -9.82 9.03 -4.90
N ASP A 144 -9.11 9.28 -3.80
CA ASP A 144 -7.86 10.04 -3.79
C ASP A 144 -6.80 9.38 -4.68
N ALA A 145 -6.62 8.07 -4.51
CA ALA A 145 -5.66 7.30 -5.28
C ALA A 145 -6.00 7.26 -6.78
N PHE A 146 -7.28 7.12 -7.12
CA PHE A 146 -7.73 7.12 -8.51
C PHE A 146 -7.48 8.49 -9.17
N ASP A 147 -7.93 9.57 -8.52
CA ASP A 147 -7.76 10.94 -9.01
C ASP A 147 -6.29 11.31 -9.17
N ALA A 148 -5.46 10.94 -8.19
CA ALA A 148 -4.02 11.14 -8.26
C ALA A 148 -3.38 10.35 -9.42
N THR A 149 -3.81 9.11 -9.66
CA THR A 149 -3.32 8.30 -10.78
C THR A 149 -3.70 8.89 -12.13
N ILE A 150 -4.95 9.36 -12.28
CA ILE A 150 -5.40 10.06 -13.49
C ILE A 150 -4.59 11.34 -13.71
N TRP A 151 -4.36 12.12 -12.65
CA TRP A 151 -3.54 13.32 -12.75
C TRP A 151 -2.12 13.01 -13.19
N VAL A 152 -1.47 11.98 -12.61
CA VAL A 152 -0.13 11.55 -13.03
C VAL A 152 -0.12 11.15 -14.50
N SER A 153 -1.10 10.36 -14.95
CA SER A 153 -1.25 9.95 -16.35
C SER A 153 -1.40 11.14 -17.30
N GLN A 154 -2.09 12.20 -16.89
CA GLN A 154 -2.24 13.43 -17.68
C GLN A 154 -1.02 14.36 -17.65
N ASN A 155 -0.10 14.16 -16.70
CA ASN A 155 1.04 15.04 -16.46
C ASN A 155 2.39 14.32 -16.64
N VAL A 156 2.43 13.22 -17.41
CA VAL A 156 3.63 12.40 -17.60
C VAL A 156 4.83 13.22 -18.10
N ASP A 157 4.62 14.12 -19.05
CA ASP A 157 5.68 15.01 -19.59
C ASP A 157 6.26 15.92 -18.51
N LYS A 158 5.41 16.51 -17.66
CA LYS A 158 5.80 17.38 -16.53
C LYS A 158 6.61 16.60 -15.49
N LEU A 159 6.36 15.31 -15.37
CA LEU A 159 7.01 14.42 -14.42
C LEU A 159 8.23 13.70 -15.02
N GLY A 160 8.52 13.88 -16.32
CA GLY A 160 9.58 13.15 -17.01
C GLY A 160 9.29 11.65 -17.21
N ILE A 161 8.02 11.26 -17.08
CA ILE A 161 7.56 9.88 -17.24
C ILE A 161 7.28 9.61 -18.71
N ASN A 162 7.77 8.48 -19.22
CA ASN A 162 7.38 7.94 -20.51
C ASN A 162 6.60 6.62 -20.30
N PRO A 163 5.27 6.65 -20.45
CA PRO A 163 4.42 5.47 -20.26
C PRO A 163 4.71 4.33 -21.25
N SER A 164 5.30 4.61 -22.41
CA SER A 164 5.68 3.55 -23.37
C SER A 164 6.85 2.70 -22.89
N LYS A 165 7.64 3.20 -21.92
CA LYS A 165 8.71 2.43 -21.25
C LYS A 165 8.20 1.68 -20.02
N GLY A 166 7.03 2.06 -19.53
CA GLY A 166 6.35 1.45 -18.39
C GLY A 166 5.54 2.48 -17.61
N PHE A 167 4.31 2.12 -17.26
CA PHE A 167 3.49 2.88 -16.33
C PHE A 167 2.86 1.93 -15.33
N ILE A 168 3.43 1.91 -14.14
CA ILE A 168 3.20 0.91 -13.10
C ILE A 168 2.50 1.59 -11.94
N ILE A 169 1.65 0.86 -11.24
CA ILE A 169 1.15 1.26 -9.92
C ILE A 169 1.59 0.25 -8.87
N GLY A 170 1.80 0.71 -7.64
CA GLY A 170 2.19 -0.21 -6.59
C GLY A 170 2.15 0.35 -5.19
N GLY A 171 2.38 -0.54 -4.24
CA GLY A 171 2.37 -0.23 -2.82
C GLY A 171 2.40 -1.50 -2.00
N THR A 172 2.58 -1.36 -0.69
CA THR A 172 2.64 -2.50 0.24
C THR A 172 1.40 -2.55 1.11
N SER A 173 0.89 -3.74 1.45
CA SER A 173 -0.25 -3.89 2.38
C SER A 173 -1.51 -3.14 1.89
N SER A 174 -2.07 -2.21 2.67
CA SER A 174 -3.20 -1.38 2.20
C SER A 174 -2.89 -0.61 0.91
N GLY A 175 -1.63 -0.22 0.68
CA GLY A 175 -1.19 0.37 -0.58
C GLY A 175 -1.22 -0.62 -1.75
N ALA A 176 -1.00 -1.91 -1.49
CA ALA A 176 -1.19 -2.98 -2.47
C ALA A 176 -2.67 -3.18 -2.81
N ASP A 177 -3.54 -3.13 -1.79
CA ASP A 177 -5.00 -3.22 -1.97
C ASP A 177 -5.55 -2.05 -2.80
N ILE A 178 -5.06 -0.83 -2.53
CA ILE A 178 -5.34 0.37 -3.34
C ILE A 178 -4.86 0.13 -4.76
N SER A 179 -3.61 -0.30 -4.95
CA SER A 179 -3.03 -0.52 -6.29
C SER A 179 -3.83 -1.53 -7.11
N LEU A 180 -4.24 -2.65 -6.51
CA LEU A 180 -5.08 -3.64 -7.20
C LEU A 180 -6.44 -3.04 -7.57
N THR A 181 -7.08 -2.32 -6.66
CA THR A 181 -8.38 -1.66 -6.90
C THR A 181 -8.27 -0.63 -8.03
N ILE A 182 -7.26 0.24 -7.99
CA ILE A 182 -7.02 1.24 -9.03
C ILE A 182 -6.70 0.57 -10.36
N SER A 183 -5.98 -0.56 -10.40
CA SER A 183 -5.71 -1.27 -11.66
C SER A 183 -6.98 -1.66 -12.41
N HIS A 184 -8.04 -2.06 -11.68
CA HIS A 184 -9.33 -2.41 -12.23
C HIS A 184 -10.10 -1.18 -12.71
N LEU A 185 -10.23 -0.16 -11.84
CA LEU A 185 -10.93 1.08 -12.17
C LEU A 185 -10.27 1.82 -13.36
N TYR A 186 -8.95 1.88 -13.36
CA TYR A 186 -8.17 2.57 -14.40
C TYR A 186 -8.29 1.88 -15.76
N ARG A 187 -8.37 0.54 -15.79
CA ARG A 187 -8.61 -0.23 -17.03
C ARG A 187 -9.99 0.05 -17.63
N GLU A 188 -10.99 0.32 -16.79
CA GLU A 188 -12.37 0.59 -17.21
C GLU A 188 -12.60 2.05 -17.57
N ALA A 189 -11.75 2.94 -17.07
CA ALA A 189 -11.77 4.35 -17.40
C ALA A 189 -11.17 4.64 -18.78
N GLU A 190 -11.64 5.70 -19.42
CA GLU A 190 -10.99 6.28 -20.59
C GLU A 190 -9.68 6.96 -20.15
N THR A 191 -8.55 6.30 -20.41
CA THR A 191 -7.23 6.76 -19.97
C THR A 191 -6.29 6.95 -21.16
N LEU A 192 -5.36 7.90 -21.04
CA LEU A 192 -4.39 8.23 -22.10
C LEU A 192 -3.33 7.16 -22.28
N HIS A 193 -2.95 6.51 -21.17
CA HIS A 193 -1.84 5.57 -21.12
C HIS A 193 -2.24 4.34 -20.32
N PRO A 194 -2.14 3.12 -20.88
CA PRO A 194 -2.48 1.90 -20.14
C PRO A 194 -1.46 1.66 -19.03
N LEU A 195 -1.92 1.06 -17.94
CA LEU A 195 -1.02 0.47 -16.95
C LEU A 195 -0.32 -0.76 -17.53
N THR A 196 0.99 -0.84 -17.34
CA THR A 196 1.83 -1.94 -17.84
C THR A 196 2.22 -2.94 -16.75
N GLY A 197 1.92 -2.64 -15.47
CA GLY A 197 2.22 -3.54 -14.36
C GLY A 197 1.62 -3.08 -13.02
N VAL A 198 1.58 -4.01 -12.07
CA VAL A 198 1.16 -3.76 -10.69
C VAL A 198 2.16 -4.41 -9.74
N TYR A 199 2.65 -3.64 -8.76
CA TYR A 199 3.44 -4.14 -7.64
C TYR A 199 2.59 -4.16 -6.37
N ALA A 200 2.16 -5.35 -5.93
CA ALA A 200 1.20 -5.50 -4.83
C ALA A 200 1.58 -6.60 -3.83
N PRO A 201 2.71 -6.47 -3.09
CA PRO A 201 3.04 -7.39 -2.00
C PRO A 201 2.11 -7.24 -0.78
N ILE A 202 1.84 -8.36 -0.11
CA ILE A 202 1.15 -8.42 1.20
C ILE A 202 -0.28 -7.84 1.11
N THR A 203 -1.00 -8.10 0.03
CA THR A 203 -2.40 -7.70 -0.15
C THR A 203 -3.36 -8.54 0.71
N SER A 204 -4.49 -7.94 1.09
CA SER A 204 -5.63 -8.60 1.74
C SER A 204 -6.72 -9.04 0.74
N GLY A 205 -6.34 -9.30 -0.52
CA GLY A 205 -7.27 -9.49 -1.64
C GLY A 205 -8.21 -10.70 -1.58
N VAL A 206 -8.12 -11.55 -0.55
CA VAL A 206 -9.05 -12.65 -0.29
C VAL A 206 -9.31 -12.79 1.21
N ASN A 207 -10.55 -13.07 1.58
CA ASN A 207 -10.97 -13.40 2.94
C ASN A 207 -11.71 -14.75 2.97
N ASP A 208 -12.15 -15.17 4.15
CA ASP A 208 -12.89 -16.43 4.36
C ASP A 208 -14.21 -16.51 3.58
N GLN A 209 -14.81 -15.37 3.26
CA GLN A 209 -16.04 -15.27 2.47
C GLN A 209 -15.77 -15.24 0.96
N THR A 210 -14.66 -14.65 0.53
CA THR A 210 -14.34 -14.38 -0.89
C THR A 210 -13.31 -15.33 -1.49
N VAL A 211 -12.65 -16.16 -0.66
CA VAL A 211 -11.70 -17.16 -1.15
C VAL A 211 -12.38 -18.12 -2.14
N PRO A 212 -11.84 -18.26 -3.37
CA PRO A 212 -12.41 -19.19 -4.34
C PRO A 212 -12.41 -20.63 -3.84
N GLU A 213 -13.44 -21.41 -4.18
CA GLU A 213 -13.61 -22.80 -3.71
C GLU A 213 -12.36 -23.66 -3.91
N LYS A 214 -11.74 -23.57 -5.09
CA LYS A 214 -10.51 -24.29 -5.45
C LYS A 214 -9.27 -23.93 -4.61
N TYR A 215 -9.34 -22.86 -3.82
CA TYR A 215 -8.25 -22.41 -2.95
C TYR A 215 -8.57 -22.52 -1.45
N LYS A 216 -9.77 -22.96 -1.07
CA LYS A 216 -10.18 -23.06 0.33
C LYS A 216 -9.27 -23.96 1.15
N GLU A 217 -8.78 -25.07 0.59
CA GLU A 217 -7.86 -25.97 1.29
C GLU A 217 -6.51 -25.32 1.63
N TYR A 218 -6.14 -24.26 0.90
CA TYR A 218 -4.90 -23.52 1.11
C TYR A 218 -5.09 -22.28 2.01
N PHE A 219 -6.33 -21.95 2.37
CA PHE A 219 -6.67 -20.77 3.17
C PHE A 219 -6.58 -21.06 4.68
N ILE A 220 -5.37 -21.43 5.12
CA ILE A 220 -5.12 -21.93 6.49
C ILE A 220 -4.46 -20.90 7.41
N SER A 221 -4.09 -19.72 6.90
CA SER A 221 -3.29 -18.73 7.63
C SER A 221 -3.96 -18.21 8.90
N TYR A 222 -5.29 -18.08 8.91
CA TYR A 222 -6.05 -17.65 10.10
C TYR A 222 -5.93 -18.63 11.27
N GLU A 223 -5.84 -19.93 10.98
CA GLU A 223 -5.66 -20.97 12.00
C GLU A 223 -4.18 -21.17 12.33
N GLN A 224 -3.35 -21.30 11.29
CA GLN A 224 -1.92 -21.56 11.41
C GLN A 224 -1.20 -20.44 12.15
N ASN A 225 -1.52 -19.19 11.83
CA ASN A 225 -0.87 -18.00 12.38
C ASN A 225 -1.68 -17.36 13.51
N ALA A 226 -2.64 -18.07 14.10
CA ALA A 226 -3.54 -17.54 15.12
C ALA A 226 -2.85 -16.93 16.35
N LYS A 227 -1.56 -17.23 16.57
CA LYS A 227 -0.76 -16.82 17.74
C LYS A 227 0.51 -16.03 17.37
N VAL A 228 0.64 -15.58 16.13
CA VAL A 228 1.82 -14.80 15.71
C VAL A 228 1.80 -13.39 16.33
N PRO A 229 2.96 -12.71 16.42
CA PRO A 229 2.98 -11.31 16.82
C PRO A 229 2.16 -10.41 15.87
N VAL A 230 1.67 -9.29 16.37
CA VAL A 230 0.89 -8.26 15.64
C VAL A 230 -0.46 -8.73 15.08
N PHE A 231 -0.48 -9.65 14.10
CA PHE A 231 -1.69 -10.08 13.41
C PHE A 231 -2.14 -11.47 13.87
N ASN A 232 -2.36 -11.62 15.18
CA ASN A 232 -2.95 -12.83 15.74
C ASN A 232 -4.47 -12.88 15.50
N ALA A 233 -5.11 -13.99 15.89
CA ALA A 233 -6.54 -14.18 15.68
C ALA A 233 -7.44 -13.13 16.38
N GLU A 234 -7.00 -12.54 17.49
CA GLU A 234 -7.71 -11.46 18.18
C GLU A 234 -7.55 -10.13 17.42
N SER A 235 -6.34 -9.84 16.96
CA SER A 235 -6.03 -8.64 16.17
C SER A 235 -6.79 -8.62 14.86
N MET A 236 -6.96 -9.77 14.21
CA MET A 236 -7.76 -9.86 12.99
C MET A 236 -9.24 -9.55 13.23
N LYS A 237 -9.80 -9.87 14.41
CA LYS A 237 -11.18 -9.45 14.75
C LYS A 237 -11.28 -7.94 14.85
N PHE A 238 -10.30 -7.30 15.49
CA PHE A 238 -10.22 -5.84 15.57
C PHE A 238 -10.12 -5.21 14.17
N VAL A 239 -9.17 -5.67 13.35
CA VAL A 239 -8.96 -5.17 11.98
C VAL A 239 -10.24 -5.27 11.14
N HIS A 240 -10.95 -6.41 11.21
CA HIS A 240 -12.21 -6.58 10.49
C HIS A 240 -13.36 -5.68 11.00
N CYS A 241 -13.28 -5.20 12.25
CA CYS A 241 -14.24 -4.27 12.82
C CYS A 241 -13.90 -2.79 12.56
N MET A 242 -12.73 -2.49 11.98
CA MET A 242 -12.33 -1.10 11.73
C MET A 242 -13.24 -0.47 10.66
N PRO A 243 -13.79 0.74 10.90
CA PRO A 243 -14.63 1.45 9.92
C PRO A 243 -13.96 1.66 8.56
N ALA A 244 -12.63 1.72 8.53
CA ALA A 244 -11.81 1.82 7.32
C ALA A 244 -11.88 0.57 6.41
N ILE A 245 -12.20 -0.58 7.01
CA ILE A 245 -12.11 -1.92 6.41
C ILE A 245 -13.50 -2.58 6.29
N LEU A 246 -14.45 -2.21 7.15
CA LEU A 246 -15.83 -2.74 7.19
C LEU A 246 -16.52 -2.80 5.81
N PRO A 247 -16.42 -1.75 4.95
CA PRO A 247 -17.05 -1.78 3.63
C PRO A 247 -16.25 -2.57 2.57
N CYS A 248 -14.93 -2.74 2.76
CA CYS A 248 -14.04 -3.36 1.79
C CYS A 248 -14.06 -4.90 1.81
N LEU A 249 -14.41 -5.52 2.94
CA LEU A 249 -14.34 -6.99 3.13
C LEU A 249 -15.62 -7.77 2.82
N GLY A 250 -16.62 -7.17 2.15
CA GLY A 250 -17.79 -7.94 1.70
C GLY A 250 -19.02 -7.88 2.60
N CYS A 251 -19.18 -6.87 3.46
CA CYS A 251 -20.52 -6.48 3.92
C CYS A 251 -21.28 -5.74 2.79
N THR A 252 -21.53 -6.44 1.68
CA THR A 252 -21.99 -5.88 0.39
C THR A 252 -23.50 -5.73 0.23
N ASP A 253 -24.31 -5.99 1.25
CA ASP A 253 -25.78 -5.92 1.10
C ASP A 253 -26.37 -4.50 0.99
N LYS A 254 -25.57 -3.43 0.82
CA LYS A 254 -26.10 -2.05 0.75
C LYS A 254 -25.57 -1.09 -0.32
N PHE A 255 -24.69 -1.48 -1.24
CA PHE A 255 -24.10 -0.53 -2.21
C PHE A 255 -24.40 -0.83 -3.68
N HIS A 256 -25.65 -1.19 -3.99
CA HIS A 256 -26.14 -1.34 -5.38
C HIS A 256 -27.26 -0.37 -5.77
N SER A 257 -27.41 0.78 -5.08
CA SER A 257 -28.48 1.72 -5.42
C SER A 257 -28.09 3.14 -5.78
N GLU A 258 -26.81 3.54 -5.75
CA GLU A 258 -26.45 4.92 -6.14
C GLU A 258 -25.09 4.98 -6.87
N ILE A 259 -25.10 4.50 -8.12
CA ILE A 259 -24.36 5.08 -9.26
C ILE A 259 -25.34 5.12 -10.44
#